data_AF-A0A840W7E2-F1
#
_entry.id   AF-A0A840W7E2-F1
#
_cell.length_a   1.000
_cell.length_b   1.000
_cell.length_c   1.000
_cell.angle_alpha   90.00
_cell.angle_beta   90.00
_cell.angle_gamma   90.00
#
_symmetry.space_group_name_H-M   'P 1'
#
loop_
_entity.id
_entity.type
_entity.pdbx_description
1 polymer ?
#
loop_
_entity_poly.entity_id
_entity_poly.type
_entity_poly.pdbx_seq_one_letter_code
_entity_poly.pdbx_strand_id
1 'polypeptide(L)'
;MPVRYRLVGPDLASVRFAVSPLNELILSLRSWRDPGRFPIHLPWIRRLQQARDALDTEMLLALIDERLWTPDFLTPQPRSPLTRIEDELATIAATPPNVVRRDLRLLYRADERIPPPLREPGALSRVVTALAGYWDRCFAAHWPRMRALLEGDVTHRGREIAQHGLATMFAGLSERVTMTGDTVEVRLHSNVHYTRPTLGGLTLVPTMWTPAVAAPTPPTSLR
;
A
#
# COMPACT_ATOMS: atom_id res chain seq x y z
N MET A 1 -20.28 4.21 0.17
CA MET A 1 -20.53 2.79 -0.18
C MET A 1 -19.26 2.00 0.08
N PRO A 2 -19.34 0.76 0.57
CA PRO A 2 -18.15 0.02 0.99
C PRO A 2 -17.54 -0.85 -0.12
N VAL A 3 -16.28 -1.21 0.08
CA VAL A 3 -15.62 -2.33 -0.60
C VAL A 3 -15.91 -3.61 0.17
N ARG A 4 -16.25 -4.70 -0.52
CA ARG A 4 -16.54 -6.00 0.09
C ARG A 4 -15.69 -7.10 -0.49
N TYR A 5 -15.08 -7.88 0.40
CA TYR A 5 -14.35 -9.10 0.07
C TYR A 5 -15.13 -10.30 0.61
N ARG A 6 -15.58 -11.18 -0.29
CA ARG A 6 -16.25 -12.43 0.09
C ARG A 6 -15.21 -13.55 0.19
N LEU A 7 -15.01 -14.08 1.38
CA LEU A 7 -14.09 -15.17 1.71
C LEU A 7 -14.76 -16.50 1.36
N VAL A 8 -14.66 -16.94 0.10
CA VAL A 8 -15.36 -18.13 -0.39
C VAL A 8 -14.65 -19.42 0.02
N GLY A 9 -15.37 -20.33 0.67
CA GLY A 9 -14.88 -21.68 0.99
C GLY A 9 -13.63 -21.66 1.89
N PRO A 10 -12.49 -22.24 1.45
CA PRO A 10 -11.26 -22.30 2.25
C PRO A 10 -10.57 -20.93 2.43
N ASP A 11 -11.04 -19.89 1.74
CA ASP A 11 -10.43 -18.56 1.80
C ASP A 11 -10.55 -17.91 3.19
N LEU A 12 -11.56 -18.28 3.98
CA LEU A 12 -11.68 -17.82 5.37
C LEU A 12 -10.48 -18.26 6.22
N ALA A 13 -9.97 -19.47 5.98
CA ALA A 13 -8.76 -19.99 6.62
C ALA A 13 -7.46 -19.40 6.02
N SER A 14 -7.58 -18.65 4.92
CA SER A 14 -6.44 -18.06 4.18
C SER A 14 -6.31 -16.55 4.43
N VAL A 15 -6.88 -16.04 5.53
CA VAL A 15 -6.58 -14.68 6.01
C VAL A 15 -5.17 -14.68 6.59
N ARG A 16 -4.30 -13.83 6.03
CA ARG A 16 -2.88 -13.77 6.38
C ARG A 16 -2.39 -12.35 6.51
N PHE A 17 -1.28 -12.19 7.23
CA PHE A 17 -0.56 -10.93 7.32
C PHE A 17 0.75 -11.00 6.54
N ALA A 18 1.16 -9.87 5.99
CA ALA A 18 2.48 -9.72 5.40
C ALA A 18 3.05 -8.33 5.68
N VAL A 19 4.33 -8.26 6.01
CA VAL A 19 5.08 -7.00 6.15
C VAL A 19 5.80 -6.72 4.84
N SER A 20 5.55 -5.54 4.27
CA SER A 20 6.11 -5.11 2.98
C SER A 20 6.89 -3.80 3.12
N PRO A 21 8.23 -3.81 2.97
CA PRO A 21 9.01 -2.58 2.93
C PRO A 21 8.62 -1.68 1.76
N LEU A 22 8.28 -2.23 0.60
CA LEU A 22 7.81 -1.44 -0.53
C LEU A 22 6.49 -0.72 -0.23
N ASN A 23 5.54 -1.40 0.42
CA ASN A 23 4.30 -0.77 0.84
C ASN A 23 4.56 0.42 1.78
N GLU A 24 5.44 0.26 2.77
CA GLU A 24 5.82 1.37 3.66
C GLU A 24 6.49 2.51 2.90
N LEU A 25 7.39 2.19 1.96
CA LEU A 25 8.10 3.16 1.13
C LEU A 25 7.12 4.00 0.32
N ILE A 26 6.20 3.35 -0.39
CA ILE A 26 5.20 4.00 -1.25
C ILE A 26 4.21 4.81 -0.43
N LEU A 27 3.67 4.25 0.67
CA LEU A 27 2.70 4.96 1.49
C LEU A 27 3.32 6.14 2.26
N SER A 28 4.61 6.10 2.57
CA SER A 28 5.30 7.23 3.20
C SER A 28 5.33 8.49 2.35
N LEU A 29 5.21 8.37 1.02
CA LEU A 29 5.10 9.51 0.10
C LEU A 29 3.87 10.36 0.39
N ARG A 30 2.82 9.80 1.01
CA ARG A 30 1.64 10.54 1.49
C ARG A 30 2.02 11.61 2.50
N SER A 31 2.94 11.26 3.40
CA SER A 31 3.44 12.17 4.43
C SER A 31 4.37 13.24 3.86
N TRP A 32 5.04 12.95 2.74
CA TRP A 32 5.80 13.95 2.00
C TRP A 32 4.86 14.93 1.29
N ARG A 33 3.86 14.42 0.57
CA ARG A 33 2.94 15.24 -0.21
C ARG A 33 2.02 16.13 0.64
N ASP A 34 1.53 15.61 1.77
CA ASP A 34 0.71 16.38 2.72
C ASP A 34 1.13 16.12 4.17
N PRO A 35 2.23 16.76 4.65
CA PRO A 35 2.74 16.55 6.00
C PRO A 35 1.73 16.87 7.12
N GLY A 36 0.78 17.77 6.86
CA GLY A 36 -0.24 18.17 7.83
C GLY A 36 -1.17 17.04 8.25
N ARG A 37 -1.36 16.03 7.39
CA ARG A 37 -2.14 14.82 7.71
C ARG A 37 -1.37 13.77 8.50
N PHE A 38 -0.06 13.95 8.68
CA PHE A 38 0.82 12.97 9.31
C PHE A 38 1.68 13.61 10.41
N PRO A 39 1.06 14.23 11.44
CA PRO A 39 1.78 15.00 12.46
C PRO A 39 2.83 14.17 13.22
N ILE A 40 2.55 12.88 13.48
CA ILE A 40 3.49 11.96 14.14
C ILE A 40 4.78 11.75 13.35
N HIS A 41 4.73 11.92 12.03
CA HIS A 41 5.86 11.71 11.13
C HIS A 41 6.65 12.98 10.83
N LEU A 42 6.17 14.17 11.25
CA LEU A 42 6.86 15.45 11.02
C LEU A 42 8.33 15.47 11.47
N PRO A 43 8.73 14.89 12.62
CA PRO A 43 10.15 14.82 12.99
C PRO A 43 10.98 14.01 12.00
N TRP A 44 10.45 12.90 11.50
CA TRP A 44 11.11 12.08 10.49
C TRP A 44 11.17 12.80 9.14
N ILE A 45 10.07 13.39 8.67
CA ILE A 45 10.00 14.17 7.43
C ILE A 45 11.03 15.31 7.45
N ARG A 46 11.14 16.05 8.56
CA ARG A 46 12.12 17.14 8.71
C ARG A 46 13.56 16.65 8.62
N ARG A 47 13.90 15.52 9.24
CA ARG A 47 15.24 14.93 9.12
C ARG A 47 15.57 14.54 7.68
N LEU A 48 14.58 14.01 6.96
CA LEU A 48 14.77 13.60 5.56
C LEU A 48 14.85 14.76 4.58
N GLN A 49 14.57 16.00 4.98
CA GLN A 49 14.69 17.17 4.09
C GLN A 49 16.10 17.27 3.50
N GLN A 50 17.14 16.92 4.26
CA GLN A 50 18.53 16.92 3.80
C GLN A 50 18.81 15.89 2.69
N ALA A 51 18.05 14.79 2.66
CA ALA A 51 18.19 13.76 1.63
C ALA A 51 17.47 14.12 0.32
N ARG A 52 16.52 15.08 0.35
CA ARG A 52 15.66 15.40 -0.82
C ARG A 52 16.44 15.87 -2.03
N ASP A 53 17.49 16.65 -1.83
CA ASP A 53 18.33 17.15 -2.92
C ASP A 53 19.09 16.03 -3.65
N ALA A 54 19.29 14.89 -2.97
CA ALA A 54 19.93 13.71 -3.53
C ALA A 54 18.92 12.66 -4.05
N LEU A 55 17.62 12.98 -4.02
CA LEU A 55 16.54 12.09 -4.47
C LEU A 55 15.88 12.66 -5.73
N ASP A 56 15.37 11.76 -6.56
CA ASP A 56 14.49 12.10 -7.68
C ASP A 56 13.09 12.46 -7.15
N THR A 57 13.01 13.62 -6.48
CA THR A 57 11.81 14.12 -5.83
C THR A 57 10.66 14.30 -6.83
N GLU A 58 10.97 14.72 -8.05
CA GLU A 58 10.01 14.86 -9.13
C GLU A 58 9.33 13.51 -9.45
N MET A 59 10.13 12.45 -9.64
CA MET A 59 9.59 11.11 -9.87
C MET A 59 8.81 10.59 -8.66
N LEU A 60 9.37 10.69 -7.45
CA LEU A 60 8.74 10.16 -6.24
C LEU A 60 7.37 10.81 -5.98
N LEU A 61 7.26 12.12 -6.12
CA LEU A 61 5.99 12.83 -5.93
C LEU A 61 5.00 12.61 -7.08
N ALA A 62 5.46 12.18 -8.26
CA ALA A 62 4.60 11.74 -9.36
C ALA A 62 3.92 10.38 -9.09
N LEU A 63 4.40 9.58 -8.13
CA LEU A 63 3.81 8.28 -7.78
C LEU A 63 2.55 8.39 -6.91
N ILE A 64 2.20 9.60 -6.50
CA ILE A 64 1.08 9.87 -5.61
C ILE A 64 0.29 11.08 -6.08
N ASP A 65 -1.03 10.93 -6.19
CA ASP A 65 -1.90 12.03 -6.60
C ASP A 65 -2.33 12.94 -5.43
N GLU A 66 -3.08 14.00 -5.73
CA GLU A 66 -3.61 14.95 -4.74
C GLU A 66 -4.57 14.32 -3.71
N ARG A 67 -5.15 13.17 -4.04
CA ARG A 67 -6.02 12.39 -3.14
C ARG A 67 -5.22 11.43 -2.27
N LEU A 68 -3.89 11.47 -2.38
CA LEU A 68 -2.92 10.59 -1.72
C LEU A 68 -3.05 9.12 -2.17
N TRP A 69 -3.56 8.89 -3.38
CA TRP A 69 -3.65 7.56 -3.98
C TRP A 69 -2.38 7.24 -4.74
N THR A 70 -2.07 5.95 -4.81
CA THR A 70 -0.91 5.39 -5.50
C THR A 70 -1.39 4.34 -6.51
N PRO A 71 -0.69 4.13 -7.63
CA PRO A 71 -1.02 3.06 -8.57
C PRO A 71 -0.86 1.67 -7.93
N ASP A 72 -1.79 0.75 -8.19
CA ASP A 72 -1.79 -0.58 -7.56
C ASP A 72 -0.53 -1.41 -7.88
N PHE A 73 0.07 -1.24 -9.07
CA PHE A 73 1.34 -1.93 -9.41
C PHE A 73 2.51 -1.58 -8.48
N LEU A 74 2.45 -0.46 -7.76
CA LEU A 74 3.45 -0.08 -6.76
C LEU A 74 3.21 -0.74 -5.39
N THR A 75 2.03 -1.33 -5.19
CA THR A 75 1.67 -2.06 -3.96
C THR A 75 1.17 -3.47 -4.32
N PRO A 76 2.02 -4.30 -4.97
CA PRO A 76 1.64 -5.66 -5.33
C PRO A 76 1.34 -6.47 -4.06
N GLN A 77 0.43 -7.46 -4.15
CA GLN A 77 0.16 -8.34 -3.02
C GLN A 77 1.45 -9.06 -2.59
N PRO A 78 1.89 -8.91 -1.33
CA PRO A 78 3.09 -9.59 -0.85
C PRO A 78 2.96 -11.11 -0.96
N ARG A 79 4.01 -11.76 -1.47
CA ARG A 79 4.04 -13.22 -1.69
C ARG A 79 4.56 -14.01 -0.48
N SER A 80 5.19 -13.34 0.47
CA SER A 80 5.80 -13.89 1.69
C SER A 80 5.32 -13.08 2.91
N PRO A 81 5.23 -13.68 4.11
CA PRO A 81 4.94 -12.93 5.33
C PRO A 81 5.95 -11.83 5.64
N LEU A 82 7.21 -12.03 5.23
CA LEU A 82 8.29 -11.05 5.33
C LEU A 82 8.94 -10.94 3.96
N THR A 83 8.74 -9.81 3.28
CA THR A 83 9.35 -9.54 1.99
C THR A 83 10.63 -8.71 2.14
N ARG A 84 11.52 -8.82 1.17
CA ARG A 84 12.72 -8.00 1.06
C ARG A 84 12.49 -6.92 0.01
N ILE A 85 13.07 -5.75 0.24
CA ILE A 85 12.92 -4.62 -0.68
C ILE A 85 13.43 -4.96 -2.08
N GLU A 86 14.51 -5.75 -2.19
CA GLU A 86 15.09 -6.12 -3.48
C GLU A 86 14.11 -6.95 -4.32
N ASP A 87 13.44 -7.92 -3.68
CA ASP A 87 12.46 -8.80 -4.33
C ASP A 87 11.20 -8.03 -4.77
N GLU A 88 10.78 -7.06 -3.96
CA GLU A 88 9.62 -6.22 -4.26
C GLU A 88 9.91 -5.20 -5.36
N LEU A 89 11.10 -4.60 -5.37
CA LEU A 89 11.54 -3.72 -6.46
C LEU A 89 11.70 -4.50 -7.77
N ALA A 90 12.21 -5.74 -7.73
CA ALA A 90 12.25 -6.62 -8.88
C ALA A 90 10.85 -6.94 -9.41
N THR A 91 9.87 -7.09 -8.51
CA THR A 91 8.46 -7.28 -8.89
C THR A 91 7.91 -6.04 -9.62
N ILE A 92 8.21 -4.82 -9.14
CA ILE A 92 7.85 -3.59 -9.86
C ILE A 92 8.53 -3.56 -11.24
N ALA A 93 9.83 -3.83 -11.30
CA ALA A 93 10.60 -3.80 -12.55
C ALA A 93 10.05 -4.77 -13.62
N ALA A 94 9.50 -5.90 -13.18
CA ALA A 94 8.88 -6.90 -14.05
C ALA A 94 7.41 -6.60 -14.41
N THR A 95 6.85 -5.46 -13.99
CA THR A 95 5.44 -5.13 -14.26
C THR A 95 5.21 -4.93 -15.76
N PRO A 96 4.26 -5.66 -16.38
CA PRO A 96 3.94 -5.50 -17.78
C PRO A 96 3.52 -4.04 -18.12
N PRO A 97 4.00 -3.46 -19.25
CA PRO A 97 3.69 -2.07 -19.61
C PRO A 97 2.19 -1.74 -19.70
N ASN A 98 1.36 -2.71 -20.09
CA ASN A 98 -0.10 -2.55 -20.13
C ASN A 98 -0.72 -2.42 -18.72
N VAL A 99 -0.15 -3.10 -17.72
CA VAL A 99 -0.56 -2.98 -16.31
C VAL A 99 -0.18 -1.62 -15.75
N VAL A 100 1.07 -1.18 -15.98
CA VAL A 100 1.53 0.16 -15.58
C VAL A 100 0.62 1.24 -16.16
N ARG A 101 0.37 1.19 -17.47
CA ARG A 101 -0.49 2.16 -18.16
C ARG A 101 -1.93 2.14 -17.64
N ARG A 102 -2.49 0.96 -17.39
CA ARG A 102 -3.84 0.80 -16.83
C ARG A 102 -3.92 1.47 -15.46
N ASP A 103 -2.99 1.17 -14.57
CA ASP A 103 -3.02 1.66 -13.19
C ASP A 103 -2.77 3.17 -13.12
N LEU A 104 -1.89 3.70 -13.96
CA LEU A 104 -1.70 5.15 -14.10
C LEU A 104 -2.97 5.86 -14.59
N ARG A 105 -3.70 5.27 -15.55
CA ARG A 105 -5.00 5.79 -16.00
C ARG A 105 -6.07 5.71 -14.92
N LEU A 106 -6.08 4.65 -14.10
CA LEU A 106 -7.01 4.55 -12.97
C LEU A 106 -6.74 5.66 -11.93
N LEU A 107 -5.47 5.99 -11.71
CA LEU A 107 -5.08 7.07 -10.81
C LEU A 107 -5.41 8.45 -11.38
N TYR A 108 -4.92 8.76 -12.58
CA TYR A 108 -4.97 10.10 -13.18
C TYR A 108 -6.20 10.38 -14.04
N ARG A 109 -7.04 9.37 -14.30
CA ARG A 109 -8.29 9.40 -15.09
C ARG A 109 -8.11 9.65 -16.59
N ALA A 110 -7.04 10.30 -17.02
CA ALA A 110 -6.74 10.58 -18.42
C ALA A 110 -5.23 10.64 -18.67
N ASP A 111 -4.79 10.30 -19.88
CA ASP A 111 -3.36 10.19 -20.22
C ASP A 111 -2.64 11.55 -20.14
N GLU A 112 -3.32 12.63 -20.52
CA GLU A 112 -2.82 13.99 -20.44
C GLU A 112 -2.62 14.49 -19.01
N ARG A 113 -3.27 13.85 -18.04
CA ARG A 113 -3.14 14.16 -16.60
C ARG A 113 -2.03 13.37 -15.92
N ILE A 114 -1.42 12.39 -16.61
CA ILE A 114 -0.28 11.65 -16.08
C ILE A 114 0.93 12.60 -16.02
N PRO A 115 1.61 12.74 -14.87
CA PRO A 115 2.78 13.61 -14.74
C PRO A 115 3.86 13.30 -15.79
N PRO A 116 4.58 14.32 -16.30
CA PRO A 116 5.62 14.13 -17.31
C PRO A 116 6.62 13.00 -17.01
N PRO A 117 7.19 12.87 -15.79
CA PRO A 117 8.13 11.79 -15.47
C PRO A 117 7.60 10.38 -15.75
N LEU A 118 6.29 10.18 -15.62
CA LEU A 118 5.63 8.89 -15.80
C LEU A 118 5.21 8.61 -17.25
N ARG A 119 5.34 9.59 -18.16
CA ARG A 119 5.05 9.46 -19.59
C ARG A 119 6.30 9.19 -20.43
N GLU A 120 7.49 9.44 -19.87
CA GLU A 120 8.75 9.29 -20.56
C GLU A 120 9.08 7.82 -20.89
N PRO A 121 9.76 7.56 -22.02
CA PRO A 121 10.36 6.25 -22.27
C PRO A 121 11.27 5.85 -21.10
N GLY A 122 11.13 4.60 -20.63
CA GLY A 122 11.92 4.12 -19.49
C GLY A 122 11.42 4.58 -18.12
N ALA A 123 10.24 5.21 -18.02
CA ALA A 123 9.66 5.67 -16.76
C ALA A 123 9.68 4.58 -15.66
N LEU A 124 9.34 3.32 -15.96
CA LEU A 124 9.35 2.24 -14.96
C LEU A 124 10.76 1.99 -14.38
N SER A 125 11.82 2.09 -15.20
CA SER A 125 13.21 1.97 -14.73
C SER A 125 13.59 3.14 -13.82
N ARG A 126 13.18 4.37 -14.20
CA ARG A 126 13.38 5.57 -13.37
C ARG A 126 12.60 5.48 -12.05
N VAL A 127 11.39 4.91 -12.04
CA VAL A 127 10.60 4.62 -10.83
C VAL A 127 11.37 3.68 -9.89
N VAL A 128 11.83 2.54 -10.41
CA VAL A 128 12.58 1.55 -9.59
C VAL A 128 13.86 2.18 -9.03
N THR A 129 14.59 2.93 -9.85
CA THR A 129 15.81 3.63 -9.42
C THR A 129 15.52 4.68 -8.34
N ALA A 130 14.46 5.48 -8.50
CA ALA A 130 14.06 6.48 -7.53
C ALA A 130 13.65 5.86 -6.19
N LEU A 131 12.89 4.76 -6.23
CA LEU A 131 12.49 4.01 -5.03
C LEU A 131 13.68 3.35 -4.33
N ALA A 132 14.62 2.75 -5.07
CA ALA A 132 15.84 2.20 -4.51
C ALA A 132 16.67 3.30 -3.82
N GLY A 133 16.87 4.44 -4.49
CA GLY A 133 17.59 5.58 -3.92
C GLY A 133 16.91 6.15 -2.67
N TYR A 134 15.57 6.18 -2.64
CA TYR A 134 14.78 6.58 -1.49
C TYR A 134 14.91 5.59 -0.33
N TRP A 135 14.85 4.29 -0.62
CA TRP A 135 15.05 3.24 0.37
C TRP A 135 16.40 3.38 1.06
N ASP A 136 17.48 3.43 0.30
CA ASP A 136 18.86 3.45 0.83
C ASP A 136 19.10 4.65 1.75
N ARG A 137 18.60 5.82 1.35
CA ARG A 137 18.85 7.09 2.06
C ARG A 137 17.92 7.31 3.26
N CYS A 138 16.67 6.83 3.18
CA CYS A 138 15.62 7.25 4.11
C CYS A 138 15.02 6.12 4.95
N PHE A 139 15.11 4.87 4.48
CA PHE A 139 14.47 3.72 5.13
C PHE A 139 15.46 2.71 5.66
N ALA A 140 16.49 2.34 4.91
CA ALA A 140 17.35 1.19 5.21
C ALA A 140 17.88 1.20 6.67
N ALA A 141 18.39 2.32 7.13
CA ALA A 141 18.91 2.48 8.50
C ALA A 141 17.83 2.39 9.60
N HIS A 142 16.58 2.71 9.28
CA HIS A 142 15.45 2.71 10.23
C HIS A 142 14.58 1.45 10.11
N TRP A 143 14.73 0.70 9.02
CA TRP A 143 13.87 -0.43 8.69
C TRP A 143 13.82 -1.50 9.78
N PRO A 144 14.92 -1.90 10.45
CA PRO A 144 14.83 -2.89 11.52
C PRO A 144 13.84 -2.50 12.64
N ARG A 145 13.79 -1.21 13.01
CA ARG A 145 12.86 -0.69 14.01
C ARG A 145 11.43 -0.63 13.47
N MET A 146 11.25 -0.15 12.24
CA MET A 146 9.93 -0.08 11.59
C MET A 146 9.33 -1.48 11.43
N ARG A 147 10.12 -2.43 10.94
CA ARG A 147 9.75 -3.83 10.79
C ARG A 147 9.33 -4.45 12.12
N ALA A 148 10.10 -4.25 13.19
CA ALA A 148 9.76 -4.77 14.52
C ALA A 148 8.41 -4.25 15.02
N LEU A 149 8.07 -2.98 14.73
CA LEU A 149 6.76 -2.41 15.07
C LEU A 149 5.63 -3.09 14.28
N LEU A 150 5.82 -3.29 12.97
CA LEU A 150 4.84 -3.95 12.11
C LEU A 150 4.64 -5.43 12.49
N GLU A 151 5.72 -6.16 12.77
CA GLU A 151 5.68 -7.54 13.28
C GLU A 151 5.00 -7.62 14.65
N GLY A 152 5.19 -6.60 15.49
CA GLY A 152 4.48 -6.45 16.77
C GLY A 152 2.97 -6.35 16.59
N ASP A 153 2.49 -5.54 15.64
CA ASP A 153 1.06 -5.47 15.30
C ASP A 153 0.55 -6.83 14.78
N VAL A 154 1.27 -7.48 13.85
CA VAL A 154 0.90 -8.83 13.35
C VAL A 154 0.78 -9.83 14.51
N THR A 155 1.72 -9.81 15.45
CA THR A 155 1.70 -10.70 16.62
C THR A 155 0.49 -10.40 17.51
N HIS A 156 0.16 -9.13 17.72
CA HIS A 156 -1.04 -8.73 18.45
C HIS A 156 -2.31 -9.22 17.76
N ARG A 157 -2.45 -9.02 16.44
CA ARG A 157 -3.60 -9.50 15.67
C ARG A 157 -3.69 -11.02 15.63
N GLY A 158 -2.56 -11.73 15.63
CA GLY A 158 -2.52 -13.19 15.77
C GLY A 158 -3.10 -13.66 17.10
N ARG A 159 -2.78 -12.97 18.20
CA ARG A 159 -3.39 -13.27 19.51
C ARG A 159 -4.89 -12.98 19.54
N GLU A 160 -5.33 -11.86 18.97
CA GLU A 160 -6.75 -11.53 18.85
C GLU A 160 -7.53 -12.63 18.10
N ILE A 161 -6.98 -13.13 17.00
CA ILE A 161 -7.61 -14.24 16.24
C ILE A 161 -7.69 -15.50 17.11
N ALA A 162 -6.63 -15.84 17.83
CA ALA A 162 -6.60 -17.04 18.66
C ALA A 162 -7.54 -16.97 19.87
N GLN A 163 -7.72 -15.79 20.46
CA GLN A 163 -8.52 -15.59 21.67
C GLN A 163 -9.98 -15.26 21.39
N HIS A 164 -10.24 -14.51 20.32
CA HIS A 164 -11.54 -13.86 20.07
C HIS A 164 -12.06 -14.05 18.64
N GLY A 165 -11.32 -14.75 17.77
CA GLY A 165 -11.70 -15.06 16.41
C GLY A 165 -11.49 -13.91 15.41
N LEU A 166 -11.66 -14.24 14.12
CA LEU A 166 -11.41 -13.32 13.00
C LEU A 166 -12.30 -12.06 13.04
N ALA A 167 -13.57 -12.18 13.41
CA ALA A 167 -14.51 -11.06 13.42
C ALA A 167 -14.03 -9.95 14.37
N THR A 168 -13.60 -10.33 15.56
CA THR A 168 -13.07 -9.41 16.58
C THR A 168 -11.78 -8.75 16.10
N MET A 169 -10.86 -9.52 15.50
CA MET A 169 -9.64 -8.96 14.92
C MET A 169 -9.94 -7.88 13.87
N PHE A 170 -10.85 -8.16 12.93
CA PHE A 170 -11.24 -7.19 11.89
C PHE A 170 -11.88 -5.94 12.48
N ALA A 171 -12.80 -6.09 13.44
CA ALA A 171 -13.42 -4.96 14.13
C ALA A 171 -12.40 -4.10 14.89
N GLY A 172 -11.31 -4.71 15.38
CA GLY A 172 -10.20 -4.03 16.04
C GLY A 172 -9.21 -3.31 15.10
N LEU A 173 -9.32 -3.43 13.77
CA LEU A 173 -8.42 -2.74 12.83
C LEU A 173 -8.79 -1.26 12.69
N SER A 174 -10.09 -0.97 12.57
CA SER A 174 -10.65 0.37 12.41
C SER A 174 -12.16 0.28 12.48
N GLU A 175 -12.84 1.32 12.98
CA GLU A 175 -14.32 1.43 12.92
C GLU A 175 -14.89 1.33 11.50
N ARG A 176 -14.03 1.44 10.48
CA ARG A 176 -14.37 1.35 9.06
C ARG A 176 -14.28 -0.07 8.50
N VAL A 177 -13.88 -1.05 9.32
CA VAL A 177 -13.76 -2.46 8.93
C VAL A 177 -14.66 -3.31 9.80
N THR A 178 -15.47 -4.15 9.15
CA THR A 178 -16.33 -5.11 9.83
C THR A 178 -16.31 -6.42 9.08
N MET A 179 -16.45 -7.55 9.78
CA MET A 179 -16.66 -8.85 9.16
C MET A 179 -18.01 -9.41 9.59
N THR A 180 -18.85 -9.76 8.62
CA THR A 180 -20.17 -10.38 8.85
C THR A 180 -20.23 -11.67 8.06
N GLY A 181 -20.30 -12.81 8.75
CA GLY A 181 -20.21 -14.12 8.13
C GLY A 181 -18.87 -14.31 7.41
N ASP A 182 -18.93 -14.52 6.10
CA ASP A 182 -17.78 -14.69 5.21
C ASP A 182 -17.35 -13.39 4.51
N THR A 183 -17.95 -12.25 4.85
CA THR A 183 -17.77 -11.00 4.11
C THR A 183 -17.05 -9.97 4.97
N VAL A 184 -15.89 -9.50 4.49
CA VAL A 184 -15.17 -8.36 5.07
C VAL A 184 -15.62 -7.09 4.34
N GLU A 185 -16.18 -6.16 5.07
CA GLU A 185 -16.60 -4.85 4.60
C GLU A 185 -15.58 -3.78 5.01
N VAL A 186 -15.11 -2.98 4.04
CA VAL A 186 -14.18 -1.87 4.24
C VAL A 186 -14.80 -0.59 3.71
N ARG A 187 -15.07 0.37 4.60
CA ARG A 187 -15.54 1.70 4.22
C ARG A 187 -14.33 2.58 3.92
N LEU A 188 -14.11 2.95 2.66
CA LEU A 188 -13.04 3.87 2.28
C LEU A 188 -13.51 5.33 2.39
N HIS A 189 -12.57 6.28 2.52
CA HIS A 189 -12.90 7.72 2.49
C HIS A 189 -13.36 8.20 1.10
N SER A 190 -13.18 7.36 0.09
CA SER A 190 -13.61 7.61 -1.27
C SER A 190 -14.95 6.96 -1.59
N ASN A 191 -15.57 7.38 -2.68
CA ASN A 191 -16.83 6.78 -3.17
C ASN A 191 -16.62 5.45 -3.92
N VAL A 192 -15.45 4.83 -3.77
CA VAL A 192 -15.15 3.52 -4.36
C VAL A 192 -15.96 2.45 -3.66
N HIS A 193 -16.63 1.63 -4.46
CA HIS A 193 -17.40 0.50 -3.99
C HIS A 193 -17.32 -0.62 -5.01
N TYR A 194 -17.11 -1.83 -4.51
CA TYR A 194 -17.13 -3.05 -5.30
C TYR A 194 -17.27 -4.24 -4.37
N THR A 195 -17.80 -5.34 -4.89
CA THR A 195 -17.79 -6.63 -4.21
C THR A 195 -16.96 -7.58 -5.06
N ARG A 196 -16.00 -8.27 -4.45
CA ARG A 196 -15.29 -9.36 -5.14
C ARG A 196 -15.14 -10.58 -4.23
N PRO A 197 -15.22 -11.80 -4.78
CA PRO A 197 -14.71 -12.96 -4.09
C PRO A 197 -13.19 -12.82 -3.94
N THR A 198 -12.65 -13.33 -2.84
CA THR A 198 -11.21 -13.60 -2.75
C THR A 198 -10.85 -14.79 -3.64
N LEU A 199 -9.57 -14.84 -4.03
CA LEU A 199 -9.00 -15.95 -4.80
C LEU A 199 -7.73 -16.35 -4.06
N GLY A 200 -7.84 -17.27 -3.09
CA GLY A 200 -6.73 -17.66 -2.23
C GLY A 200 -6.59 -16.78 -0.98
N GLY A 201 -7.72 -16.31 -0.44
CA GLY A 201 -7.80 -15.59 0.83
C GLY A 201 -7.58 -14.08 0.77
N LEU A 202 -7.38 -13.49 1.95
CA LEU A 202 -7.19 -12.05 2.14
C LEU A 202 -5.85 -11.78 2.81
N THR A 203 -5.04 -10.92 2.21
CA THR A 203 -3.75 -10.49 2.78
C THR A 203 -3.88 -9.10 3.37
N LEU A 204 -3.61 -9.00 4.67
CA LEU A 204 -3.57 -7.76 5.43
C LEU A 204 -2.12 -7.29 5.54
N VAL A 205 -1.89 -6.01 5.25
CA VAL A 205 -0.56 -5.39 5.31
C VAL A 205 -0.63 -4.26 6.32
N PRO A 206 -0.04 -4.41 7.52
CA PRO A 206 0.02 -3.31 8.49
C PRO A 206 0.87 -2.17 7.91
N THR A 207 0.56 -0.95 8.32
CA THR A 207 1.30 0.23 7.86
C THR A 207 1.31 1.36 8.87
N MET A 208 2.40 2.11 8.92
CA MET A 208 2.49 3.34 9.73
C MET A 208 1.96 4.57 9.00
N TRP A 209 1.64 4.46 7.70
CA TRP A 209 1.43 5.59 6.80
C TRP A 209 -0.01 5.73 6.29
N THR A 210 -0.96 5.10 6.98
CA THR A 210 -2.39 5.27 6.70
C THR A 210 -3.12 5.54 8.02
N PRO A 211 -3.89 6.63 8.14
CA PRO A 211 -4.61 6.95 9.38
C PRO A 211 -5.83 6.05 9.64
N ALA A 212 -6.24 5.27 8.64
CA ALA A 212 -7.32 4.30 8.72
C ALA A 212 -6.96 3.09 7.83
N VAL A 213 -7.84 2.68 6.93
CA VAL A 213 -7.64 1.54 6.03
C VAL A 213 -7.55 2.00 4.58
N ALA A 214 -6.62 1.39 3.85
CA ALA A 214 -6.51 1.49 2.40
C ALA A 214 -6.87 0.14 1.77
N ALA A 215 -7.37 0.19 0.54
CA ALA A 215 -7.67 -1.00 -0.25
C ALA A 215 -7.27 -0.74 -1.71
N PRO A 216 -6.94 -1.79 -2.49
CA PRO A 216 -6.62 -1.65 -3.90
C PRO A 216 -7.75 -0.99 -4.69
N THR A 217 -7.38 -0.34 -5.80
CA THR A 217 -8.35 0.26 -6.72
C THR A 217 -9.34 -0.79 -7.24
N PRO A 218 -10.57 -0.40 -7.61
CA PRO A 218 -11.55 -1.35 -8.13
C PRO A 218 -10.96 -2.06 -9.36
N PRO A 219 -11.12 -3.39 -9.48
CA PRO A 219 -10.76 -4.07 -10.70
C PRO A 219 -11.53 -3.44 -11.86
N THR A 220 -10.86 -3.18 -12.99
CA THR A 220 -11.46 -2.60 -14.20
C THR A 220 -12.61 -3.41 -14.81
N SER A 221 -12.92 -4.58 -14.24
CA SER A 221 -13.95 -5.51 -14.66
C SER A 221 -15.03 -5.67 -13.58
N LEU A 222 -15.79 -4.61 -13.31
CA LEU A 222 -17.15 -4.70 -12.78
C LEU A 222 -17.99 -3.62 -13.50
N ARG A 223 -18.48 -4.01 -14.69
CA ARG A 223 -19.77 -3.55 -15.18
C ARG A 223 -20.83 -4.47 -14.60
#